data_AF-G3JNL6-F1
#
_entry.id   AF-G3JNL6-F1
#
_cell.length_a   1.000
_cell.length_b   1.000
_cell.length_c   1.000
_cell.angle_alpha   90.00
_cell.angle_beta   90.00
_cell.angle_gamma   90.00
#
_symmetry.space_group_name_H-M   'P 1'
#
loop_
_entity.id
_entity.type
_entity.pdbx_description
1 polymer ?
#
loop_
_entity_poly.entity_id
_entity_poly.type
_entity_poly.pdbx_seq_one_letter_code
_entity_poly.pdbx_strand_id
1 'polypeptide(L)'
;MRSHLPSLRLACWPHEQKHHKQCTDPSIIMEESTLLRLRDRRQKMWRGFCGILWIAFIYLVSELLIWGLSRALTKVKLEFIASVLGMLLVFTVMLVLRAITPKVNEWYEKHVKNAVDFINRHMGVAFAIPMVMLTGTYSVDVKTIGVVVGIFLANSLAVWVTVFVIAKFTHIIITKLFDQFRQSTTPGPGAISTEKDTSCSAVCSPRCTSSFSASCNTASSQESNLFSTDFLETSVRQPAIWNWISKFWPLITSFTFLVAVGLPLAAVLKEPRIIDGCALWFIWMACVTLQRDLKKRSKLNHRKPWVFPILATLVNPVMLTILLMTAYVRIKAYSSSMTISDVLYKLSSGTQLYTIWSLGVEQNPAFAFEWFGAGDAALSMLGCGFVVWGFKLYECRHQLFSASGIVAILVSVAAAAGNVFLAAYLGSLMGLESPEALALAARMTTLALAIPVMKNVGGNASLTVVLMITNGILGQLMYPKSLNGTRTDNIHRHRNASTHSFGSAETIVPSATESHGTLDEESDSSNTVAAGIAIGINGAAMGVAYLYEHESRSAPYATLSMTTYGVATVVFIGVHPFKEALLSLV
;
A
#
# COMPACT_ATOMS: atom_id res chain seq x y z
N MET A 1 68.84 -45.99 -7.38
CA MET A 1 69.30 -47.40 -7.42
C MET A 1 69.30 -47.95 -6.00
N ARG A 2 68.55 -49.04 -5.78
CA ARG A 2 68.64 -50.05 -4.71
C ARG A 2 68.60 -49.55 -3.25
N SER A 3 67.45 -49.62 -2.57
CA SER A 3 66.81 -50.81 -1.95
C SER A 3 67.58 -51.35 -0.74
N HIS A 4 66.96 -51.32 0.44
CA HIS A 4 66.90 -52.45 1.39
C HIS A 4 65.83 -52.17 2.48
N LEU A 5 64.72 -52.90 2.41
CA LEU A 5 63.84 -53.29 3.52
C LEU A 5 64.50 -54.50 4.25
N PRO A 6 64.20 -54.84 5.54
CA PRO A 6 62.84 -55.24 5.97
C PRO A 6 62.41 -55.02 7.44
N SER A 7 61.08 -55.01 7.60
CA SER A 7 60.17 -55.42 8.71
C SER A 7 60.66 -55.56 10.17
N LEU A 8 59.86 -55.04 11.12
CA LEU A 8 59.24 -55.82 12.21
C LEU A 8 58.11 -55.03 12.92
N ARG A 9 57.04 -55.75 13.29
CA ARG A 9 55.79 -55.28 13.92
C ARG A 9 56.03 -54.73 15.33
N LEU A 10 55.20 -53.77 15.80
CA LEU A 10 54.60 -53.86 17.15
C LEU A 10 53.37 -52.93 17.34
N ALA A 11 52.40 -53.52 18.03
CA ALA A 11 51.19 -53.06 18.72
C ALA A 11 50.78 -51.57 18.79
N CYS A 12 49.48 -51.39 18.55
CA CYS A 12 48.60 -50.25 18.84
C CYS A 12 48.50 -49.94 20.35
N TRP A 13 48.61 -48.66 20.76
CA TRP A 13 47.90 -48.09 21.91
C TRP A 13 47.51 -46.62 21.63
N PRO A 14 46.33 -46.15 22.07
CA PRO A 14 45.72 -44.89 21.62
C PRO A 14 46.11 -43.69 22.49
N HIS A 15 46.10 -42.53 21.83
CA HIS A 15 46.37 -41.20 22.38
C HIS A 15 45.33 -40.80 23.45
N GLU A 16 45.80 -40.52 24.66
CA GLU A 16 45.01 -40.00 25.77
C GLU A 16 44.71 -38.50 25.54
N GLN A 17 43.50 -38.17 25.07
CA GLN A 17 43.00 -36.79 25.01
C GLN A 17 42.37 -36.41 26.36
N LYS A 18 43.08 -35.58 27.13
CA LYS A 18 42.56 -34.93 28.35
C LYS A 18 41.37 -34.03 28.00
N HIS A 19 40.16 -34.48 28.30
CA HIS A 19 38.99 -33.62 28.38
C HIS A 19 39.08 -32.72 29.63
N HIS A 20 39.42 -31.44 29.45
CA HIS A 20 39.06 -30.42 30.43
C HIS A 20 37.55 -30.16 30.32
N LYS A 21 36.78 -30.75 31.23
CA LYS A 21 35.41 -30.31 31.55
C LYS A 21 35.50 -28.94 32.21
N GLN A 22 35.31 -27.89 31.44
CA GLN A 22 35.02 -26.56 31.98
C GLN A 22 33.60 -26.60 32.53
N CYS A 23 33.48 -26.70 33.85
CA CYS A 23 32.20 -26.66 34.55
C CYS A 23 31.73 -25.19 34.57
N THR A 24 31.09 -24.73 33.50
CA THR A 24 30.35 -23.46 33.51
C THR A 24 29.08 -23.66 34.34
N ASP A 25 28.99 -22.89 35.41
CA ASP A 25 27.89 -22.90 36.37
C ASP A 25 26.54 -22.63 35.65
N PRO A 26 25.53 -23.52 35.73
CA PRO A 26 24.26 -23.36 35.02
C PRO A 26 23.49 -22.09 35.43
N SER A 27 23.80 -21.54 36.60
CA SER A 27 23.28 -20.25 37.08
C SER A 27 23.73 -19.07 36.20
N ILE A 28 25.01 -19.04 35.81
CA ILE A 28 25.63 -17.96 35.00
C ILE A 28 25.07 -17.94 33.57
N ILE A 29 24.89 -19.12 32.97
CA ILE A 29 24.31 -19.26 31.61
C ILE A 29 22.83 -18.80 31.61
N MET A 30 22.09 -19.10 32.68
CA MET A 30 20.69 -18.68 32.80
C MET A 30 20.57 -17.16 32.97
N GLU A 31 21.47 -16.54 33.74
CA GLU A 31 21.53 -15.09 33.96
C GLU A 31 21.96 -14.32 32.69
N GLU A 32 22.93 -14.82 31.94
CA GLU A 32 23.35 -14.24 30.67
C GLU A 32 22.24 -14.34 29.60
N SER A 33 21.52 -15.46 29.54
CA SER A 33 20.37 -15.63 28.65
C SER A 33 19.18 -14.73 29.00
N THR A 34 19.03 -14.35 30.28
CA THR A 34 17.97 -13.44 30.73
C THR A 34 18.35 -11.99 30.48
N LEU A 35 19.62 -11.61 30.68
CA LEU A 35 20.15 -10.29 30.30
C LEU A 35 20.11 -10.05 28.79
N LEU A 36 20.47 -11.03 27.97
CA LEU A 36 20.34 -10.96 26.51
C LEU A 36 18.86 -10.80 26.08
N ARG A 37 17.94 -11.54 26.72
CA ARG A 37 16.50 -11.39 26.48
C ARG A 37 15.95 -10.03 26.91
N LEU A 38 16.44 -9.48 28.02
CA LEU A 38 16.06 -8.13 28.48
C LEU A 38 16.61 -7.05 27.54
N ARG A 39 17.84 -7.22 27.03
CA ARG A 39 18.44 -6.31 26.05
C ARG A 39 17.67 -6.32 24.72
N ASP A 40 17.31 -7.50 24.21
CA ASP A 40 16.51 -7.64 22.99
C ASP A 40 15.10 -7.04 23.16
N ARG A 41 14.46 -7.24 24.32
CA ARG A 41 13.16 -6.61 24.65
C ARG A 41 13.25 -5.09 24.74
N ARG A 42 14.25 -4.54 25.42
CA ARG A 42 14.49 -3.08 25.49
C ARG A 42 14.76 -2.50 24.11
N GLN A 43 15.54 -3.18 23.28
CA GLN A 43 15.85 -2.73 21.93
C GLN A 43 14.64 -2.79 20.99
N LYS A 44 13.74 -3.76 21.17
CA LYS A 44 12.44 -3.82 20.46
C LYS A 44 11.49 -2.69 20.90
N MET A 45 11.38 -2.43 22.21
CA MET A 45 10.58 -1.31 22.72
C MET A 45 11.12 0.05 22.27
N TRP A 46 12.45 0.24 22.32
CA TRP A 46 13.11 1.47 21.85
C TRP A 46 12.87 1.70 20.36
N ARG A 47 12.98 0.66 19.53
CA ARG A 47 12.62 0.73 18.10
C ARG A 47 11.16 1.10 17.89
N GLY A 48 10.24 0.56 18.69
CA GLY A 48 8.82 0.93 18.66
C GLY A 48 8.59 2.41 19.01
N PHE A 49 9.20 2.90 20.10
CA PHE A 49 9.10 4.30 20.51
C PHE A 49 9.71 5.26 19.48
N CYS A 50 10.89 4.95 18.95
CA CYS A 50 11.49 5.70 17.85
C CYS A 50 10.58 5.73 16.62
N GLY A 51 9.90 4.63 16.31
CA GLY A 51 8.93 4.57 15.22
C GLY A 51 7.76 5.54 15.41
N ILE A 52 7.21 5.64 16.62
CA ILE A 52 6.12 6.59 16.95
C ILE A 52 6.60 8.03 16.82
N LEU A 53 7.80 8.35 17.32
CA LEU A 53 8.39 9.68 17.17
C LEU A 53 8.59 10.05 15.70
N TRP A 54 9.04 9.11 14.86
CA TRP A 54 9.16 9.32 13.42
C TRP A 54 7.81 9.56 12.74
N ILE A 55 6.76 8.83 13.12
CA ILE A 55 5.40 9.07 12.60
C ILE A 55 4.94 10.48 12.95
N ALA A 56 5.11 10.90 14.20
CA ALA A 56 4.75 12.25 14.64
C ALA A 56 5.56 13.34 13.93
N PHE A 57 6.87 13.12 13.74
CA PHE A 57 7.75 14.01 13.00
C PHE A 57 7.33 14.15 11.54
N ILE A 58 7.10 13.04 10.83
CA ILE A 58 6.65 13.06 9.43
C ILE A 58 5.30 13.77 9.31
N TYR A 59 4.38 13.52 10.23
CA TYR A 59 3.09 14.20 10.27
C TYR A 59 3.25 15.72 10.42
N LEU A 60 4.02 16.17 11.43
CA LEU A 60 4.25 17.59 11.67
C LEU A 60 4.93 18.27 10.47
N VAL A 61 5.98 17.67 9.91
CA VAL A 61 6.69 18.20 8.74
C VAL A 61 5.77 18.27 7.52
N SER A 62 4.92 17.26 7.31
CA SER A 62 3.97 17.25 6.20
C SER A 62 2.93 18.36 6.34
N GLU A 63 2.38 18.57 7.53
CA GLU A 63 1.42 19.66 7.77
C GLU A 63 2.06 21.05 7.64
N LEU A 64 3.29 21.23 8.17
CA LEU A 64 4.05 22.47 7.98
C LEU A 64 4.34 22.74 6.50
N LEU A 65 4.64 21.67 5.73
CA LEU A 65 4.84 21.78 4.29
C LEU A 65 3.56 22.17 3.56
N ILE A 66 2.43 21.54 3.89
CA ILE A 66 1.11 21.90 3.34
C ILE A 66 0.80 23.36 3.67
N TRP A 67 1.03 23.79 4.92
CA TRP A 67 0.81 25.16 5.33
C TRP A 67 1.69 26.16 4.57
N GLY A 68 2.99 25.92 4.48
CA GLY A 68 3.91 26.77 3.73
C GLY A 68 3.52 26.89 2.24
N LEU A 69 3.17 25.76 1.61
CA LEU A 69 2.69 25.74 0.23
C LEU A 69 1.33 26.42 0.06
N SER A 70 0.41 26.25 1.01
CA SER A 70 -0.90 26.91 0.97
C SER A 70 -0.75 28.44 0.95
N ARG A 71 0.10 29.01 1.81
CA ARG A 71 0.36 30.46 1.83
C ARG A 71 1.02 30.96 0.54
N ALA A 72 1.89 30.16 -0.07
CA ALA A 72 2.48 30.50 -1.36
C ALA A 72 1.41 30.52 -2.49
N LEU A 73 0.41 29.62 -2.41
CA LEU A 73 -0.66 29.46 -3.40
C LEU A 73 -1.87 30.39 -3.17
N THR A 74 -1.99 31.03 -2.00
CA THR A 74 -3.08 31.97 -1.68
C THR A 74 -3.23 33.05 -2.74
N LYS A 75 -2.13 33.59 -3.27
CA LYS A 75 -2.16 34.63 -4.33
C LYS A 75 -2.86 34.18 -5.60
N VAL A 76 -2.81 32.89 -5.91
CA VAL A 76 -3.38 32.30 -7.14
C VAL A 76 -4.73 31.61 -6.85
N LYS A 77 -5.21 31.61 -5.60
CA LYS A 77 -6.42 30.90 -5.15
C LYS A 77 -6.38 29.39 -5.43
N LEU A 78 -5.20 28.78 -5.38
CA LEU A 78 -4.97 27.34 -5.63
C LEU A 78 -4.50 26.59 -4.38
N GLU A 79 -4.87 27.07 -3.19
CA GLU A 79 -4.44 26.51 -1.89
C GLU A 79 -4.76 25.01 -1.76
N PHE A 80 -5.85 24.56 -2.39
CA PHE A 80 -6.28 23.16 -2.39
C PHE A 80 -5.28 22.19 -3.07
N ILE A 81 -4.35 22.70 -3.89
CA ILE A 81 -3.31 21.89 -4.56
C ILE A 81 -2.06 21.74 -3.68
N ALA A 82 -1.99 22.40 -2.51
CA ALA A 82 -0.82 22.39 -1.64
C ALA A 82 -0.33 20.97 -1.27
N SER A 83 -1.24 20.04 -0.98
CA SER A 83 -0.89 18.64 -0.68
C SER A 83 -0.29 17.93 -1.90
N VAL A 84 -0.78 18.21 -3.11
CA VAL A 84 -0.27 17.65 -4.36
C VAL A 84 1.13 18.15 -4.65
N LEU A 85 1.35 19.45 -4.52
CA LEU A 85 2.69 20.02 -4.66
C LEU A 85 3.63 19.50 -3.58
N GLY A 86 3.15 19.29 -2.35
CA GLY A 86 3.94 18.70 -1.27
C GLY A 86 4.42 17.28 -1.60
N MET A 87 3.55 16.44 -2.16
CA MET A 87 3.91 15.11 -2.64
C MET A 87 5.01 15.16 -3.72
N LEU A 88 4.83 16.00 -4.75
CA LEU A 88 5.81 16.15 -5.84
C LEU A 88 7.13 16.73 -5.34
N LEU A 89 7.08 17.64 -4.37
CA LEU A 89 8.26 18.22 -3.74
C LEU A 89 9.04 17.15 -2.97
N VAL A 90 8.39 16.36 -2.12
CA VAL A 90 9.03 15.25 -1.38
C VAL A 90 9.68 14.27 -2.35
N PHE A 91 8.97 13.88 -3.42
CA PHE A 91 9.51 13.01 -4.44
C PHE A 91 10.77 13.59 -5.10
N THR A 92 10.72 14.85 -5.52
CA THR A 92 11.85 15.54 -6.18
C THR A 92 13.03 15.71 -5.24
N VAL A 93 12.79 16.12 -3.99
CA VAL A 93 13.83 16.24 -2.96
C VAL A 93 14.51 14.90 -2.72
N MET A 94 13.76 13.80 -2.62
CA MET A 94 14.34 12.47 -2.46
C MET A 94 15.19 12.04 -3.66
N LEU A 95 14.77 12.35 -4.89
CA LEU A 95 15.58 12.12 -6.09
C LEU A 95 16.89 12.91 -6.08
N VAL A 96 16.82 14.21 -5.74
CA VAL A 96 17.99 15.08 -5.65
C VAL A 96 18.95 14.61 -4.55
N LEU A 97 18.43 14.29 -3.36
CA LEU A 97 19.24 13.77 -2.25
C LEU A 97 19.95 12.47 -2.61
N ARG A 98 19.27 11.58 -3.36
CA ARG A 98 19.90 10.35 -3.88
C ARG A 98 21.02 10.64 -4.88
N ALA A 99 20.81 11.62 -5.76
CA ALA A 99 21.84 12.03 -6.74
C ALA A 99 23.09 12.60 -6.05
N ILE A 100 22.91 13.29 -4.92
CA ILE A 100 24.01 13.83 -4.11
C ILE A 100 24.67 12.72 -3.27
N THR A 101 23.87 11.83 -2.66
CA THR A 101 24.38 10.78 -1.76
C THR A 101 23.67 9.44 -1.97
N PRO A 102 24.38 8.37 -2.40
CA PRO A 102 23.78 7.07 -2.64
C PRO A 102 23.26 6.39 -1.35
N LYS A 103 23.80 6.77 -0.18
CA LYS A 103 23.41 6.26 1.14
C LYS A 103 21.99 6.65 1.59
N VAL A 104 21.31 7.55 0.87
CA VAL A 104 19.94 7.99 1.18
C VAL A 104 18.95 6.82 1.12
N ASN A 105 19.17 5.84 0.24
CA ASN A 105 18.32 4.65 0.16
C ASN A 105 18.37 3.83 1.44
N GLU A 106 19.57 3.51 1.92
CA GLU A 106 19.74 2.74 3.17
C GLU A 106 19.16 3.49 4.36
N TRP A 107 19.35 4.81 4.40
CA TRP A 107 18.79 5.64 5.46
C TRP A 107 17.25 5.65 5.45
N TYR A 108 16.65 5.81 4.25
CA TYR A 108 15.20 5.77 4.05
C TYR A 108 14.61 4.44 4.50
N GLU A 109 15.17 3.32 4.04
CA GLU A 109 14.68 1.98 4.37
C GLU A 109 14.78 1.69 5.87
N LYS A 110 15.85 2.12 6.51
CA LYS A 110 16.10 1.86 7.93
C LYS A 110 15.24 2.70 8.89
N HIS A 111 14.98 3.97 8.55
CA HIS A 111 14.38 4.92 9.51
C HIS A 111 13.01 5.47 9.11
N VAL A 112 12.76 5.67 7.82
CA VAL A 112 11.57 6.40 7.34
C VAL A 112 10.49 5.46 6.80
N LYS A 113 10.89 4.42 6.07
CA LYS A 113 9.97 3.50 5.36
C LYS A 113 8.89 2.92 6.25
N ASN A 114 9.25 2.43 7.45
CA ASN A 114 8.28 1.85 8.38
C ASN A 114 7.21 2.86 8.84
N ALA A 115 7.59 4.12 9.04
CA ALA A 115 6.65 5.17 9.42
C ALA A 115 5.76 5.58 8.25
N VAL A 116 6.34 5.70 7.05
CA VAL A 116 5.62 5.93 5.78
C VAL A 116 4.58 4.83 5.52
N ASP A 117 4.96 3.57 5.68
CA ASP A 117 4.07 2.41 5.52
C ASP A 117 2.96 2.39 6.57
N PHE A 118 3.29 2.76 7.82
CA PHE A 118 2.30 2.86 8.88
C PHE A 118 1.22 3.91 8.56
N ILE A 119 1.63 5.12 8.16
CA ILE A 119 0.71 6.21 7.79
C ILE A 119 -0.17 5.72 6.64
N ASN A 120 0.44 5.23 5.56
CA ASN A 120 -0.28 4.76 4.38
C ASN A 120 -1.31 3.68 4.68
N ARG A 121 -0.98 2.74 5.59
CA ARG A 121 -1.86 1.64 5.98
C ARG A 121 -3.09 2.09 6.75
N HIS A 122 -3.03 3.20 7.47
CA HIS A 122 -4.11 3.67 8.34
C HIS A 122 -4.82 4.94 7.84
N MET A 123 -4.41 5.51 6.69
CA MET A 123 -5.13 6.62 6.03
C MET A 123 -6.63 6.32 5.82
N GLY A 124 -6.98 5.04 5.75
CA GLY A 124 -8.34 4.56 5.57
C GLY A 124 -9.38 5.12 6.55
N VAL A 125 -8.96 5.45 7.79
CA VAL A 125 -9.84 6.01 8.82
C VAL A 125 -10.45 7.36 8.40
N ALA A 126 -9.69 8.17 7.65
CA ALA A 126 -10.10 9.49 7.23
C ALA A 126 -11.24 9.45 6.19
N PHE A 127 -11.29 8.39 5.36
CA PHE A 127 -12.35 8.24 4.36
C PHE A 127 -13.73 8.01 4.97
N ALA A 128 -13.80 7.56 6.23
CA ALA A 128 -15.08 7.35 6.90
C ALA A 128 -15.75 8.67 7.30
N ILE A 129 -14.97 9.72 7.60
CA ILE A 129 -15.50 10.97 8.16
C ILE A 129 -16.46 11.67 7.22
N PRO A 130 -16.15 11.91 5.93
CA PRO A 130 -17.09 12.59 5.05
C PRO A 130 -18.43 11.87 4.94
N MET A 131 -18.45 10.53 4.91
CA MET A 131 -19.71 9.77 4.90
C MET A 131 -20.50 9.88 6.19
N VAL A 132 -19.83 9.84 7.34
CA VAL A 132 -20.50 10.02 8.64
C VAL A 132 -21.15 11.41 8.70
N MET A 133 -20.46 12.43 8.19
CA MET A 133 -20.98 13.80 8.13
C MET A 133 -22.22 13.96 7.23
N LEU A 134 -22.39 13.12 6.20
CA LEU A 134 -23.56 13.17 5.31
C LEU A 134 -24.86 12.67 5.94
N THR A 135 -24.77 11.92 7.05
CA THR A 135 -25.95 11.31 7.69
C THR A 135 -26.92 12.30 8.33
N GLY A 136 -26.54 13.58 8.46
CA GLY A 136 -27.33 14.60 9.14
C GLY A 136 -28.28 15.42 8.26
N THR A 137 -28.01 15.60 6.96
CA THR A 137 -28.67 16.68 6.17
C THR A 137 -28.89 16.39 4.67
N TYR A 138 -28.47 15.23 4.15
CA TYR A 138 -28.53 14.99 2.69
C TYR A 138 -29.85 14.34 2.25
N SER A 139 -30.76 15.15 1.69
CA SER A 139 -31.93 14.68 0.95
C SER A 139 -31.78 15.04 -0.52
N VAL A 140 -31.35 14.09 -1.35
CA VAL A 140 -31.45 14.24 -2.82
C VAL A 140 -32.66 13.47 -3.30
N ASP A 141 -33.33 14.04 -4.31
CA ASP A 141 -34.49 13.42 -4.92
C ASP A 141 -34.15 11.99 -5.41
N VAL A 142 -35.06 11.05 -5.15
CA VAL A 142 -34.86 9.62 -5.41
C VAL A 142 -34.64 9.38 -6.91
N LYS A 143 -35.27 10.18 -7.78
CA LYS A 143 -35.07 10.13 -9.24
C LYS A 143 -33.64 10.49 -9.61
N THR A 144 -33.12 11.59 -9.08
CA THR A 144 -31.74 12.05 -9.31
C THR A 144 -30.73 11.02 -8.83
N ILE A 145 -30.96 10.42 -7.66
CA ILE A 145 -30.12 9.32 -7.15
C ILE A 145 -30.11 8.14 -8.13
N GLY A 146 -31.29 7.72 -8.62
CA GLY A 146 -31.40 6.62 -9.57
C GLY A 146 -30.62 6.87 -10.86
N VAL A 147 -30.73 8.07 -11.43
CA VAL A 147 -30.00 8.48 -12.64
C VAL A 147 -28.49 8.50 -12.37
N VAL A 148 -28.05 9.12 -11.28
CA VAL A 148 -26.63 9.19 -10.91
C VAL A 148 -26.05 7.79 -10.73
N VAL A 149 -26.74 6.90 -10.01
CA VAL A 149 -26.30 5.51 -9.79
C VAL A 149 -26.25 4.73 -11.09
N GLY A 150 -27.25 4.89 -11.96
CA GLY A 150 -27.30 4.24 -13.28
C GLY A 150 -26.12 4.64 -14.17
N ILE A 151 -25.90 5.96 -14.34
CA ILE A 151 -24.76 6.52 -15.08
C ILE A 151 -23.45 6.02 -14.47
N PHE A 152 -23.35 6.10 -13.16
CA PHE A 152 -22.15 5.71 -12.44
C PHE A 152 -21.78 4.24 -12.68
N LEU A 153 -22.73 3.31 -12.53
CA LEU A 153 -22.45 1.88 -12.71
C LEU A 153 -22.10 1.55 -14.16
N ALA A 154 -22.88 2.07 -15.12
CA ALA A 154 -22.64 1.83 -16.54
C ALA A 154 -21.27 2.38 -16.98
N ASN A 155 -20.98 3.63 -16.63
CA ASN A 155 -19.72 4.29 -16.98
C ASN A 155 -18.53 3.63 -16.26
N SER A 156 -18.68 3.26 -14.99
CA SER A 156 -17.59 2.59 -14.26
C SER A 156 -17.22 1.26 -14.92
N LEU A 157 -18.20 0.38 -15.21
CA LEU A 157 -17.91 -0.90 -15.87
C LEU A 157 -17.26 -0.71 -17.25
N ALA A 158 -17.74 0.26 -18.04
CA ALA A 158 -17.15 0.57 -19.33
C ALA A 158 -15.70 1.07 -19.20
N VAL A 159 -15.44 2.02 -18.30
CA VAL A 159 -14.10 2.61 -18.10
C VAL A 159 -13.08 1.55 -17.65
N TRP A 160 -13.46 0.58 -16.82
CA TRP A 160 -12.57 -0.53 -16.45
C TRP A 160 -12.04 -1.29 -17.67
N VAL A 161 -12.94 -1.70 -18.57
CA VAL A 161 -12.58 -2.46 -19.78
C VAL A 161 -11.82 -1.56 -20.76
N THR A 162 -12.32 -0.36 -21.01
CA THR A 162 -11.72 0.58 -21.96
C THR A 162 -10.30 0.97 -21.55
N VAL A 163 -10.07 1.32 -20.29
CA VAL A 163 -8.73 1.66 -19.78
C VAL A 163 -7.78 0.48 -19.90
N PHE A 164 -8.21 -0.74 -19.57
CA PHE A 164 -7.37 -1.93 -19.72
C PHE A 164 -6.96 -2.16 -21.17
N VAL A 165 -7.91 -2.09 -22.10
CA VAL A 165 -7.67 -2.29 -23.54
C VAL A 165 -6.75 -1.20 -24.09
N ILE A 166 -7.05 0.07 -23.82
CA ILE A 166 -6.22 1.22 -24.25
C ILE A 166 -4.80 1.11 -23.68
N ALA A 167 -4.66 0.77 -22.40
CA ALA A 167 -3.35 0.61 -21.76
C ALA A 167 -2.53 -0.49 -22.43
N LYS A 168 -3.16 -1.64 -22.72
CA LYS A 168 -2.50 -2.77 -23.40
C LYS A 168 -2.03 -2.38 -24.80
N PHE A 169 -2.90 -1.79 -25.62
CA PHE A 169 -2.53 -1.36 -26.96
C PHE A 169 -1.45 -0.27 -26.95
N THR A 170 -1.57 0.73 -26.07
CA THR A 170 -0.57 1.80 -25.94
C THR A 170 0.79 1.26 -25.53
N HIS A 171 0.82 0.31 -24.59
CA HIS A 171 2.06 -0.38 -24.20
C HIS A 171 2.72 -1.07 -25.38
N ILE A 172 1.96 -1.87 -26.14
CA ILE A 172 2.48 -2.59 -27.32
C ILE A 172 3.03 -1.63 -28.38
N ILE A 173 2.35 -0.51 -28.63
CA ILE A 173 2.79 0.50 -29.61
C ILE A 173 4.09 1.15 -29.14
N ILE A 174 4.13 1.62 -27.88
CA ILE A 174 5.29 2.33 -27.35
C ILE A 174 6.50 1.41 -27.25
N THR A 175 6.36 0.16 -26.79
CA THR A 175 7.50 -0.77 -26.73
C THR A 175 8.05 -1.06 -28.12
N LYS A 176 7.19 -1.28 -29.13
CA LYS A 176 7.62 -1.47 -30.52
C LYS A 176 8.36 -0.25 -31.07
N LEU A 177 7.87 0.96 -30.77
CA LEU A 177 8.55 2.20 -31.17
C LEU A 177 9.93 2.31 -30.51
N PHE A 178 10.04 2.02 -29.21
CA PHE A 178 11.32 2.02 -28.49
C PHE A 178 12.30 0.99 -29.04
N ASP A 179 11.84 -0.22 -29.37
CA ASP A 179 12.68 -1.26 -29.97
C ASP A 179 13.22 -0.83 -31.34
N GLN A 180 12.38 -0.19 -32.17
CA GLN A 180 12.80 0.38 -33.45
C GLN A 180 13.83 1.50 -33.29
N PHE A 181 13.61 2.42 -32.35
CA PHE A 181 14.56 3.49 -32.04
C PHE A 181 15.90 2.92 -31.54
N ARG A 182 15.87 1.92 -30.64
CA ARG A 182 17.08 1.28 -30.11
C ARG A 182 17.90 0.63 -31.23
N GLN A 183 17.25 -0.06 -32.17
CA GLN A 183 17.92 -0.66 -33.33
C GLN A 183 18.54 0.39 -34.27
N SER A 184 17.92 1.57 -34.41
CA SER A 184 18.45 2.67 -35.23
C SER A 184 19.66 3.41 -34.62
N THR A 185 19.88 3.28 -33.31
CA THR A 185 20.95 4.02 -32.59
C THR A 185 22.22 3.18 -32.42
N THR A 186 22.19 1.89 -32.75
CA THR A 186 23.40 1.07 -32.89
C THR A 186 24.12 1.46 -34.18
N PRO A 187 25.36 2.00 -34.13
CA PRO A 187 26.14 2.21 -35.33
C PRO A 187 26.35 0.86 -36.02
N GLY A 188 25.99 0.78 -37.30
CA GLY A 188 26.10 -0.45 -38.07
C GLY A 188 27.54 -1.00 -38.02
N PRO A 189 27.74 -2.33 -38.03
CA PRO A 189 29.07 -2.90 -38.14
C PRO A 189 29.62 -2.53 -39.52
N GLY A 190 30.47 -1.50 -39.53
CA GLY A 190 31.32 -1.18 -40.65
C GLY A 190 32.16 -2.40 -40.99
N ALA A 191 32.13 -2.76 -42.26
CA ALA A 191 32.91 -3.83 -42.86
C ALA A 191 34.38 -3.76 -42.42
N ILE A 192 34.85 -4.80 -41.73
CA ILE A 192 36.22 -5.27 -41.87
C ILE A 192 36.12 -6.70 -42.37
N SER A 193 36.21 -6.80 -43.70
CA SER A 193 36.57 -8.02 -44.40
C SER A 193 38.02 -8.34 -44.04
N THR A 194 38.25 -9.39 -43.27
CA THR A 194 39.50 -10.16 -43.34
C THR A 194 39.14 -11.63 -43.40
N GLU A 195 39.12 -12.08 -44.65
CA GLU A 195 39.21 -13.46 -45.10
C GLU A 195 40.58 -14.07 -44.70
N LYS A 196 40.56 -15.39 -44.46
CA LYS A 196 41.63 -16.38 -44.17
C LYS A 196 41.47 -17.03 -42.81
N ASP A 197 41.52 -18.35 -42.63
CA ASP A 197 41.63 -19.47 -43.56
C ASP A 197 41.16 -20.71 -42.80
N THR A 198 40.69 -21.68 -43.56
CA THR A 198 40.29 -23.04 -43.20
C THR A 198 41.37 -23.78 -42.40
N SER A 199 41.02 -24.33 -41.23
CA SER A 199 41.59 -25.62 -40.77
C SER A 199 40.74 -26.26 -39.68
N CYS A 200 40.23 -27.45 -40.00
CA CYS A 200 39.61 -28.41 -39.10
C CYS A 200 40.50 -28.74 -37.90
N SER A 201 39.89 -28.92 -36.72
CA SER A 201 40.31 -29.95 -35.76
C SER A 201 39.18 -30.24 -34.77
N ALA A 202 38.64 -31.44 -34.90
CA ALA A 202 37.76 -32.07 -33.95
C ALA A 202 38.54 -32.48 -32.69
N VAL A 203 37.96 -32.26 -31.51
CA VAL A 203 38.33 -33.00 -30.29
C VAL A 203 37.05 -33.40 -29.56
N CYS A 204 36.99 -34.70 -29.27
CA CYS A 204 35.87 -35.50 -28.79
C CYS A 204 35.41 -35.20 -27.36
N SER A 205 34.16 -35.58 -27.06
CA SER A 205 33.77 -36.09 -25.74
C SER A 205 32.87 -37.32 -25.94
N PRO A 206 33.20 -38.49 -25.35
CA PRO A 206 32.45 -39.70 -25.59
C PRO A 206 31.26 -39.84 -24.64
N ARG A 207 30.15 -40.27 -25.24
CA ARG A 207 28.95 -40.79 -24.60
C ARG A 207 29.10 -42.31 -24.58
N CYS A 208 29.13 -42.94 -23.42
CA CYS A 208 29.03 -44.40 -23.29
C CYS A 208 27.76 -44.76 -22.51
N THR A 209 26.80 -45.28 -23.26
CA THR A 209 25.71 -46.15 -22.81
C THR A 209 26.22 -47.59 -22.74
N SER A 210 25.95 -48.28 -21.63
CA SER A 210 25.65 -49.71 -21.67
C SER A 210 24.91 -50.14 -20.40
N SER A 211 23.65 -50.48 -20.63
CA SER A 211 22.80 -51.42 -19.90
C SER A 211 23.53 -52.67 -19.38
N PHE A 212 23.17 -53.15 -18.18
CA PHE A 212 22.61 -54.50 -18.04
C PHE A 212 21.90 -54.69 -16.69
N SER A 213 20.77 -55.37 -16.79
CA SER A 213 19.79 -55.78 -15.79
C SER A 213 20.29 -56.87 -14.84
N ALA A 214 19.82 -56.87 -13.58
CA ALA A 214 19.41 -58.09 -12.89
C ALA A 214 18.45 -57.78 -11.73
N SER A 215 17.32 -58.46 -11.80
CA SER A 215 16.21 -58.53 -10.85
C SER A 215 16.62 -59.26 -9.56
N CYS A 216 16.03 -58.92 -8.41
CA CYS A 216 15.29 -59.88 -7.58
C CYS A 216 14.70 -59.24 -6.32
N ASN A 217 13.50 -59.71 -6.00
CA ASN A 217 12.59 -59.26 -4.96
C ASN A 217 12.88 -59.86 -3.57
N THR A 218 12.18 -59.28 -2.60
CA THR A 218 11.52 -59.92 -1.42
C THR A 218 12.34 -60.30 -0.18
N ALA A 219 11.97 -59.59 0.91
CA ALA A 219 11.40 -60.11 2.16
C ALA A 219 12.20 -59.96 3.48
N SER A 220 11.43 -59.44 4.44
CA SER A 220 11.38 -59.75 5.88
C SER A 220 12.39 -59.17 6.88
N SER A 221 11.77 -58.42 7.82
CA SER A 221 11.81 -58.54 9.28
C SER A 221 12.92 -57.91 10.12
N GLN A 222 12.44 -57.02 11.00
CA GLN A 222 12.72 -56.88 12.44
C GLN A 222 14.01 -56.20 12.94
N GLU A 223 13.76 -55.06 13.58
CA GLU A 223 14.24 -54.62 14.91
C GLU A 223 15.72 -54.83 15.29
N SER A 224 16.42 -53.72 15.47
CA SER A 224 16.97 -53.37 16.80
C SER A 224 17.50 -51.94 16.82
N ASN A 225 17.01 -51.20 17.81
CA ASN A 225 17.44 -49.87 18.22
C ASN A 225 18.91 -49.87 18.65
N LEU A 226 19.68 -48.81 18.33
CA LEU A 226 20.53 -48.14 19.34
C LEU A 226 21.10 -46.79 18.85
N PHE A 227 20.81 -45.75 19.63
CA PHE A 227 21.55 -44.49 19.75
C PHE A 227 21.59 -43.53 18.55
N SER A 228 20.62 -42.62 18.51
CA SER A 228 20.86 -41.24 18.08
C SER A 228 20.38 -40.32 19.18
N THR A 229 21.34 -39.70 19.85
CA THR A 229 21.16 -38.69 20.88
C THR A 229 20.34 -37.52 20.35
N ASP A 230 19.09 -37.45 20.80
CA ASP A 230 18.28 -36.24 20.77
C ASP A 230 19.03 -35.12 21.51
N PHE A 231 19.64 -34.21 20.76
CA PHE A 231 19.88 -32.87 21.26
C PHE A 231 18.52 -32.18 21.32
N LEU A 232 18.00 -32.11 22.54
CA LEU A 232 16.73 -31.51 22.90
C LEU A 232 16.79 -30.00 22.63
N GLU A 233 16.52 -29.61 21.39
CA GLU A 233 16.21 -28.24 21.02
C GLU A 233 14.89 -27.90 21.73
N THR A 234 15.01 -27.25 22.89
CA THR A 234 13.86 -26.72 23.63
C THR A 234 13.22 -25.61 22.81
N SER A 235 12.40 -26.00 21.86
CA SER A 235 11.33 -25.20 21.27
C SER A 235 10.45 -24.71 22.43
N VAL A 236 10.78 -23.55 22.99
CA VAL A 236 9.97 -22.89 24.02
C VAL A 236 8.64 -22.57 23.38
N ARG A 237 7.65 -23.43 23.66
CA ARG A 237 6.25 -23.28 23.28
C ARG A 237 5.77 -21.93 23.83
N GLN A 238 5.77 -20.88 23.00
CA GLN A 238 5.25 -19.58 23.41
C GLN A 238 3.80 -19.79 23.90
N PRO A 239 3.44 -19.30 25.09
CA PRO A 239 2.12 -19.56 25.67
C PRO A 239 1.03 -19.03 24.72
N ALA A 240 -0.04 -19.79 24.55
CA ALA A 240 -1.14 -19.45 23.63
C ALA A 240 -1.70 -18.03 23.89
N ILE A 241 -1.65 -17.57 25.14
CA ILE A 241 -2.02 -16.22 25.58
C ILE A 241 -1.12 -15.15 24.94
N TRP A 242 0.19 -15.39 24.82
CA TRP A 242 1.11 -14.44 24.19
C TRP A 242 0.86 -14.31 22.68
N ASN A 243 0.53 -15.42 22.02
CA ASN A 243 0.12 -15.43 20.62
C ASN A 243 -1.22 -14.72 20.40
N TRP A 244 -2.12 -14.81 21.37
CA TRP A 244 -3.39 -14.09 21.34
C TRP A 244 -3.20 -12.58 21.60
N ILE A 245 -2.44 -12.21 22.63
CA ILE A 245 -2.14 -10.81 22.98
C ILE A 245 -1.39 -10.11 21.84
N SER A 246 -0.37 -10.74 21.27
CA SER A 246 0.37 -10.16 20.14
C SER A 246 -0.51 -9.94 18.91
N LYS A 247 -1.49 -10.82 18.67
CA LYS A 247 -2.46 -10.69 17.59
C LYS A 247 -3.43 -9.52 17.80
N PHE A 248 -3.89 -9.29 19.04
CA PHE A 248 -4.84 -8.23 19.39
C PHE A 248 -4.19 -6.97 19.96
N TRP A 249 -2.84 -6.92 20.01
CA TRP A 249 -2.09 -5.82 20.60
C TRP A 249 -2.52 -4.42 20.12
N PRO A 250 -2.74 -4.19 18.80
CA PRO A 250 -3.14 -2.86 18.34
C PRO A 250 -4.54 -2.46 18.83
N LEU A 251 -5.44 -3.43 19.01
CA LEU A 251 -6.79 -3.22 19.54
C LEU A 251 -6.79 -2.95 21.04
N ILE A 252 -5.99 -3.73 21.79
CA ILE A 252 -5.83 -3.55 23.23
C ILE A 252 -5.20 -2.17 23.51
N THR A 253 -4.20 -1.78 22.72
CA THR A 253 -3.54 -0.48 22.84
C THR A 253 -4.51 0.67 22.56
N SER A 254 -5.31 0.60 21.49
CA SER A 254 -6.28 1.65 21.18
C SER A 254 -7.41 1.75 22.22
N PHE A 255 -7.89 0.61 22.73
CA PHE A 255 -8.87 0.59 23.82
C PHE A 255 -8.31 1.18 25.12
N THR A 256 -7.08 0.80 25.47
CA THR A 256 -6.41 1.33 26.66
C THR A 256 -6.22 2.84 26.53
N PHE A 257 -5.85 3.34 25.35
CA PHE A 257 -5.72 4.77 25.12
C PHE A 257 -7.07 5.51 25.24
N LEU A 258 -8.16 4.93 24.73
CA LEU A 258 -9.51 5.48 24.89
C LEU A 258 -9.92 5.59 26.37
N VAL A 259 -9.67 4.55 27.17
CA VAL A 259 -10.08 4.50 28.59
C VAL A 259 -9.14 5.28 29.50
N ALA A 260 -7.82 5.21 29.27
CA ALA A 260 -6.81 5.80 30.15
C ALA A 260 -6.48 7.26 29.83
N VAL A 261 -6.63 7.67 28.56
CA VAL A 261 -6.33 9.05 28.13
C VAL A 261 -7.61 9.75 27.66
N GLY A 262 -8.36 9.13 26.76
CA GLY A 262 -9.56 9.75 26.17
C GLY A 262 -10.61 10.14 27.19
N LEU A 263 -11.04 9.19 28.03
CA LEU A 263 -12.11 9.40 29.00
C LEU A 263 -11.71 10.36 30.15
N PRO A 264 -10.53 10.23 30.80
CA PRO A 264 -10.13 11.16 31.85
C PRO A 264 -9.89 12.57 31.34
N LEU A 265 -9.28 12.70 30.16
CA LEU A 265 -8.99 14.02 29.59
C LEU A 265 -10.27 14.73 29.13
N ALA A 266 -11.25 14.00 28.62
CA ALA A 266 -12.58 14.54 28.35
C ALA A 266 -13.31 14.97 29.62
N ALA A 267 -13.17 14.21 30.72
CA ALA A 267 -13.78 14.56 32.01
C ALA A 267 -13.14 15.79 32.65
N VAL A 268 -11.81 15.93 32.58
CA VAL A 268 -11.05 17.05 33.17
C VAL A 268 -11.21 18.32 32.35
N LEU A 269 -11.03 18.25 31.03
CA LEU A 269 -11.10 19.43 30.15
C LEU A 269 -12.53 19.82 29.79
N LYS A 270 -13.53 18.97 30.09
CA LYS A 270 -14.93 19.09 29.61
C LYS A 270 -15.01 19.20 28.08
N GLU A 271 -14.01 18.66 27.38
CA GLU A 271 -13.85 18.75 25.94
C GLU A 271 -14.15 17.40 25.29
N PRO A 272 -15.33 17.22 24.66
CA PRO A 272 -15.77 15.94 24.14
C PRO A 272 -15.06 15.52 22.84
N ARG A 273 -14.13 16.34 22.34
CA ARG A 273 -13.43 16.15 21.06
C ARG A 273 -12.34 15.08 21.14
N ILE A 274 -11.65 15.00 22.27
CA ILE A 274 -10.55 14.05 22.48
C ILE A 274 -11.10 12.62 22.51
N ILE A 275 -12.23 12.42 23.20
CA ILE A 275 -12.91 11.13 23.23
C ILE A 275 -13.42 10.72 21.84
N ASP A 276 -13.86 11.67 21.00
CA ASP A 276 -14.25 11.38 19.61
C ASP A 276 -13.05 10.87 18.79
N GLY A 277 -11.87 11.48 18.94
CA GLY A 277 -10.65 11.03 18.28
C GLY A 277 -10.20 9.64 18.75
N CYS A 278 -10.22 9.40 20.06
CA CYS A 278 -9.91 8.08 20.61
C CYS A 278 -10.92 7.01 20.17
N ALA A 279 -12.21 7.34 20.14
CA ALA A 279 -13.27 6.43 19.72
C ALA A 279 -13.15 6.10 18.22
N LEU A 280 -12.90 7.10 17.38
CA LEU A 280 -12.63 6.93 15.95
C LEU A 280 -11.45 5.98 15.71
N TRP A 281 -10.33 6.21 16.40
CA TRP A 281 -9.15 5.36 16.27
C TRP A 281 -9.40 3.94 16.77
N PHE A 282 -10.09 3.78 17.91
CA PHE A 282 -10.46 2.47 18.44
C PHE A 282 -11.36 1.69 17.47
N ILE A 283 -12.42 2.32 16.96
CA ILE A 283 -13.34 1.72 15.99
C ILE A 283 -12.58 1.30 14.72
N TRP A 284 -11.73 2.17 14.17
CA TRP A 284 -10.91 1.85 13.01
C TRP A 284 -10.01 0.62 13.24
N MET A 285 -9.29 0.59 14.37
CA MET A 285 -8.42 -0.53 14.71
C MET A 285 -9.19 -1.83 14.94
N ALA A 286 -10.40 -1.75 15.52
CA ALA A 286 -11.29 -2.90 15.66
C ALA A 286 -11.73 -3.43 14.29
N CYS A 287 -12.17 -2.55 13.39
CA CYS A 287 -12.58 -2.92 12.03
C CYS A 287 -11.45 -3.56 11.23
N VAL A 288 -10.26 -2.97 11.26
CA VAL A 288 -9.07 -3.49 10.57
C VAL A 288 -8.65 -4.85 11.14
N THR A 289 -8.68 -5.02 12.46
CA THR A 289 -8.34 -6.29 13.11
C THR A 289 -9.36 -7.38 12.76
N LEU A 290 -10.65 -7.04 12.77
CA LEU A 290 -11.73 -7.93 12.38
C LEU A 290 -11.58 -8.38 10.91
N GLN A 291 -11.33 -7.45 9.98
CA GLN A 291 -11.15 -7.79 8.58
C GLN A 291 -9.94 -8.72 8.37
N ARG A 292 -8.82 -8.47 9.06
CA ARG A 292 -7.63 -9.33 8.98
C ARG A 292 -7.92 -10.76 9.46
N ASP A 293 -8.67 -10.91 10.55
CA ASP A 293 -9.05 -12.23 11.05
C ASP A 293 -9.98 -12.96 10.07
N LEU A 294 -10.97 -12.26 9.51
CA LEU A 294 -11.90 -12.82 8.53
C LEU A 294 -11.19 -13.24 7.23
N LYS A 295 -10.31 -12.40 6.68
CA LYS A 295 -9.49 -12.73 5.51
C LYS A 295 -8.63 -13.97 5.77
N LYS A 296 -8.01 -14.08 6.96
CA LYS A 296 -7.19 -15.24 7.35
C LYS A 296 -8.04 -16.52 7.42
N ARG A 297 -9.23 -16.46 8.03
CA ARG A 297 -10.17 -17.59 8.09
C ARG A 297 -10.70 -17.99 6.72
N SER A 298 -10.96 -17.02 5.84
CA SER A 298 -11.38 -17.27 4.46
C SER A 298 -10.34 -18.05 3.67
N LYS A 299 -9.04 -17.79 3.87
CA LYS A 299 -7.96 -18.54 3.20
C LYS A 299 -7.88 -19.99 3.68
N LEU A 300 -8.20 -20.24 4.95
CA LEU A 300 -8.12 -21.58 5.56
C LEU A 300 -9.32 -22.46 5.24
N ASN A 301 -10.49 -21.88 4.95
CA ASN A 301 -11.72 -22.62 4.75
C ASN A 301 -12.04 -22.80 3.25
N HIS A 302 -11.62 -23.92 2.66
CA HIS A 302 -11.85 -24.24 1.24
C HIS A 302 -13.31 -24.64 0.91
N ARG A 303 -14.18 -24.84 1.91
CA ARG A 303 -15.50 -25.48 1.72
C ARG A 303 -16.60 -24.60 1.09
N LYS A 304 -16.45 -23.26 1.02
CA LYS A 304 -17.43 -22.36 0.38
C LYS A 304 -16.74 -21.18 -0.34
N PRO A 305 -16.24 -21.38 -1.58
CA PRO A 305 -15.33 -20.44 -2.22
C PRO A 305 -15.95 -19.09 -2.65
N TRP A 306 -17.28 -18.99 -2.81
CA TRP A 306 -17.90 -17.77 -3.37
C TRP A 306 -18.45 -16.77 -2.32
N VAL A 307 -18.97 -17.26 -1.19
CA VAL A 307 -19.64 -16.40 -0.19
C VAL A 307 -18.64 -15.65 0.70
N PHE A 308 -17.56 -16.32 1.10
CA PHE A 308 -16.56 -15.74 2.01
C PHE A 308 -15.78 -14.56 1.41
N PRO A 309 -15.37 -14.54 0.13
CA PRO A 309 -14.72 -13.38 -0.47
C PRO A 309 -15.62 -12.15 -0.59
N ILE A 310 -16.90 -12.34 -0.95
CA ILE A 310 -17.88 -11.26 -1.03
C ILE A 310 -18.14 -10.70 0.38
N LEU A 311 -18.34 -11.58 1.37
CA LEU A 311 -18.53 -11.18 2.76
C LEU A 311 -17.29 -10.47 3.34
N ALA A 312 -16.08 -10.95 3.03
CA ALA A 312 -14.83 -10.30 3.45
C ALA A 312 -14.62 -8.93 2.79
N THR A 313 -15.18 -8.72 1.60
CA THR A 313 -15.17 -7.43 0.89
C THR A 313 -16.25 -6.49 1.45
N LEU A 314 -17.42 -7.01 1.84
CA LEU A 314 -18.46 -6.25 2.54
C LEU A 314 -18.00 -5.80 3.94
N VAL A 315 -17.21 -6.62 4.64
CA VAL A 315 -16.53 -6.24 5.89
C VAL A 315 -15.24 -5.43 5.60
N ASN A 316 -15.31 -4.53 4.62
CA ASN A 316 -14.28 -3.53 4.39
C ASN A 316 -14.19 -2.62 5.64
N PRO A 317 -13.00 -2.38 6.20
CA PRO A 317 -12.83 -1.61 7.42
C PRO A 317 -13.36 -0.20 7.29
N VAL A 318 -13.30 0.42 6.09
CA VAL A 318 -13.89 1.74 5.86
C VAL A 318 -15.41 1.70 6.03
N MET A 319 -16.10 0.76 5.37
CA MET A 319 -17.57 0.62 5.48
C MET A 319 -18.01 0.31 6.90
N LEU A 320 -17.32 -0.62 7.57
CA LEU A 320 -17.64 -0.97 8.95
C LEU A 320 -17.36 0.21 9.90
N THR A 321 -16.30 0.99 9.65
CA THR A 321 -16.00 2.21 10.42
C THR A 321 -17.10 3.25 10.21
N ILE A 322 -17.59 3.46 8.98
CA ILE A 322 -18.72 4.36 8.71
C ILE A 322 -19.95 3.94 9.51
N LEU A 323 -20.30 2.64 9.48
CA LEU A 323 -21.45 2.10 10.21
C LEU A 323 -21.30 2.31 11.73
N LEU A 324 -20.16 1.92 12.30
CA LEU A 324 -19.92 2.01 13.74
C LEU A 324 -19.76 3.46 14.21
N MET A 325 -19.15 4.34 13.42
CA MET A 325 -19.06 5.77 13.74
C MET A 325 -20.43 6.45 13.64
N THR A 326 -21.27 6.07 12.67
CA THR A 326 -22.66 6.57 12.59
C THR A 326 -23.46 6.13 13.82
N ALA A 327 -23.32 4.87 14.24
CA ALA A 327 -23.93 4.37 15.47
C ALA A 327 -23.40 5.12 16.71
N TYR A 328 -22.09 5.35 16.80
CA TYR A 328 -21.45 6.12 17.86
C TYR A 328 -22.02 7.55 17.95
N VAL A 329 -22.11 8.27 16.83
CA VAL A 329 -22.68 9.63 16.78
C VAL A 329 -24.14 9.62 17.26
N ARG A 330 -24.95 8.64 16.86
CA ARG A 330 -26.35 8.53 17.30
C ARG A 330 -26.48 8.21 18.78
N ILE A 331 -25.66 7.29 19.30
CA ILE A 331 -25.61 6.96 20.73
C ILE A 331 -25.17 8.19 21.53
N LYS A 332 -24.17 8.93 21.05
CA LYS A 332 -23.69 10.16 21.68
C LYS A 332 -24.78 11.24 21.70
N ALA A 333 -25.46 11.47 20.58
CA ALA A 333 -26.59 12.40 20.47
C ALA A 333 -27.70 12.06 21.47
N TYR A 334 -28.07 10.78 21.56
CA TYR A 334 -29.06 10.29 22.53
C TYR A 334 -28.60 10.50 23.98
N SER A 335 -27.36 10.12 24.32
CA SER A 335 -26.83 10.22 25.69
C SER A 335 -26.58 11.64 26.17
N SER A 336 -26.24 12.56 25.27
CA SER A 336 -25.93 13.96 25.59
C SER A 336 -27.11 14.91 25.37
N SER A 337 -28.27 14.37 24.97
CA SER A 337 -29.48 15.14 24.62
C SER A 337 -29.21 16.26 23.58
N MET A 338 -28.29 16.00 22.64
CA MET A 338 -27.91 16.92 21.57
C MET A 338 -28.53 16.48 20.24
N THR A 339 -28.73 17.42 19.30
CA THR A 339 -29.14 17.03 17.95
C THR A 339 -27.99 16.31 17.22
N ILE A 340 -28.31 15.45 16.26
CA ILE A 340 -27.29 14.76 15.45
C ILE A 340 -26.38 15.78 14.74
N SER A 341 -26.96 16.87 14.23
CA SER A 341 -26.22 17.95 13.57
C SER A 341 -25.21 18.61 14.49
N ASP A 342 -25.55 18.85 15.76
CA ASP A 342 -24.61 19.45 16.73
C ASP A 342 -23.46 18.50 17.08
N VAL A 343 -23.74 17.20 17.19
CA VAL A 343 -22.70 16.20 17.44
C VAL A 343 -21.77 16.09 16.23
N LEU A 344 -22.31 16.09 15.00
CA LEU A 344 -21.53 16.08 13.77
C LEU A 344 -20.67 17.36 13.63
N TYR A 345 -21.23 18.52 13.95
CA TYR A 345 -20.53 19.80 13.94
C TYR A 345 -19.36 19.83 14.95
N LYS A 346 -19.56 19.26 16.14
CA LYS A 346 -18.47 19.08 17.12
C LYS A 346 -17.44 18.04 16.69
N LEU A 347 -17.86 17.02 15.93
CA LEU A 347 -16.97 15.99 15.41
C LEU A 347 -16.04 16.54 14.33
N SER A 348 -16.57 17.32 13.38
CA SER A 348 -15.81 17.91 12.27
C SER A 348 -16.42 19.24 11.86
N SER A 349 -15.62 20.31 11.92
CA SER A 349 -15.98 21.64 11.42
C SER A 349 -15.92 21.72 9.89
N GLY A 350 -15.10 20.86 9.27
CA GLY A 350 -14.74 20.93 7.85
C GLY A 350 -13.61 21.92 7.56
N THR A 351 -12.96 22.45 8.61
CA THR A 351 -11.83 23.37 8.50
C THR A 351 -10.53 22.61 8.27
N GLN A 352 -9.67 23.16 7.42
CA GLN A 352 -8.36 22.58 7.16
C GLN A 352 -7.35 23.16 8.16
N LEU A 353 -6.40 22.33 8.62
CA LEU A 353 -5.45 22.70 9.67
C LEU A 353 -4.63 23.94 9.31
N TYR A 354 -4.22 24.05 8.04
CA TYR A 354 -3.45 25.20 7.55
C TYR A 354 -4.25 26.52 7.59
N THR A 355 -5.58 26.48 7.50
CA THR A 355 -6.45 27.66 7.63
C THR A 355 -6.39 28.18 9.06
N ILE A 356 -6.49 27.29 10.05
CA ILE A 356 -6.40 27.64 11.48
C ILE A 356 -5.04 28.27 11.79
N TRP A 357 -3.95 27.67 11.31
CA TRP A 357 -2.61 28.22 11.51
C TRP A 357 -2.43 29.58 10.83
N SER A 358 -2.98 29.78 9.64
CA SER A 358 -2.91 31.06 8.95
C SER A 358 -3.67 32.15 9.70
N LEU A 359 -4.88 31.85 10.18
CA LEU A 359 -5.67 32.78 11.01
C LEU A 359 -4.96 33.13 12.32
N GLY A 360 -4.32 32.14 12.97
CA GLY A 360 -3.56 32.36 14.19
C GLY A 360 -2.33 33.25 13.98
N VAL A 361 -1.61 33.07 12.87
CA VAL A 361 -0.46 33.91 12.52
C VAL A 361 -0.88 35.32 12.09
N GLU A 362 -2.03 35.46 11.44
CA GLU A 362 -2.60 36.75 11.02
C GLU A 362 -3.31 37.49 12.17
N GLN A 363 -3.38 36.89 13.36
CA GLN A 363 -4.10 37.42 14.53
C GLN A 363 -5.52 37.88 14.20
N ASN A 364 -6.16 37.18 13.27
CA ASN A 364 -7.49 37.54 12.80
C ASN A 364 -8.51 37.23 13.91
N PRO A 365 -9.41 38.16 14.29
CA PRO A 365 -10.43 37.91 15.32
C PRO A 365 -11.33 36.70 15.01
N ALA A 366 -11.43 36.28 13.76
CA ALA A 366 -12.11 35.04 13.36
C ALA A 366 -11.49 33.77 13.98
N PHE A 367 -10.22 33.79 14.40
CA PHE A 367 -9.55 32.65 15.03
C PHE A 367 -10.25 32.17 16.31
N ALA A 368 -10.91 33.07 17.04
CA ALA A 368 -11.62 32.72 18.28
C ALA A 368 -12.87 31.84 18.04
N PHE A 369 -13.40 31.83 16.83
CA PHE A 369 -14.62 31.11 16.47
C PHE A 369 -14.36 29.82 15.66
N GLU A 370 -13.11 29.59 15.26
CA GLU A 370 -12.72 28.38 14.52
C GLU A 370 -12.33 27.26 15.49
N TRP A 371 -12.80 26.03 15.23
CA TRP A 371 -12.44 24.86 16.04
C TRP A 371 -11.97 23.70 15.17
N PHE A 372 -11.09 22.90 15.76
CA PHE A 372 -10.55 21.70 15.16
C PHE A 372 -11.13 20.46 15.85
N GLY A 373 -11.92 19.68 15.11
CA GLY A 373 -12.55 18.44 15.58
C GLY A 373 -11.72 17.18 15.28
N ALA A 374 -12.14 16.06 15.85
CA ALA A 374 -11.51 14.75 15.58
C ALA A 374 -11.63 14.31 14.11
N GLY A 375 -12.73 14.66 13.46
CA GLY A 375 -12.93 14.45 12.03
C GLY A 375 -11.98 15.31 11.19
N ASP A 376 -11.75 16.56 11.58
CA ASP A 376 -10.81 17.46 10.90
C ASP A 376 -9.37 16.94 11.06
N ALA A 377 -9.03 16.40 12.24
CA ALA A 377 -7.74 15.73 12.48
C ALA A 377 -7.54 14.52 11.56
N ALA A 378 -8.58 13.69 11.38
CA ALA A 378 -8.53 12.56 10.47
C ALA A 378 -8.39 13.01 9.01
N LEU A 379 -9.11 14.06 8.59
CA LEU A 379 -9.00 14.64 7.25
C LEU A 379 -7.61 15.27 7.00
N SER A 380 -7.00 15.89 8.02
CA SER A 380 -5.63 16.38 7.99
C SER A 380 -4.63 15.24 7.76
N MET A 381 -4.81 14.12 8.47
CA MET A 381 -4.01 12.90 8.25
C MET A 381 -4.08 12.39 6.81
N LEU A 382 -5.20 12.61 6.12
CA LEU A 382 -5.35 12.29 4.70
C LEU A 382 -4.46 13.21 3.82
N GLY A 383 -4.38 14.51 4.14
CA GLY A 383 -3.45 15.45 3.52
C GLY A 383 -1.98 15.07 3.73
N CYS A 384 -1.60 14.75 4.98
CA CYS A 384 -0.28 14.19 5.28
C CYS A 384 0.00 12.89 4.50
N GLY A 385 -0.99 12.01 4.42
CA GLY A 385 -0.92 10.77 3.66
C GLY A 385 -0.56 10.98 2.19
N PHE A 386 -1.11 12.03 1.59
CA PHE A 386 -0.79 12.40 0.21
C PHE A 386 0.64 12.93 0.06
N VAL A 387 1.13 13.73 1.01
CA VAL A 387 2.55 14.18 1.01
C VAL A 387 3.50 12.97 1.15
N VAL A 388 3.17 12.06 2.05
CA VAL A 388 3.91 10.81 2.29
C VAL A 388 3.95 9.91 1.07
N TRP A 389 2.97 9.99 0.18
CA TRP A 389 2.98 9.31 -1.11
C TRP A 389 4.14 9.73 -2.03
N GLY A 390 4.76 10.88 -1.81
CA GLY A 390 5.99 11.28 -2.50
C GLY A 390 7.14 10.28 -2.27
N PHE A 391 7.21 9.69 -1.07
CA PHE A 391 8.16 8.61 -0.77
C PHE A 391 7.82 7.32 -1.51
N LYS A 392 6.54 7.02 -1.73
CA LYS A 392 6.10 5.85 -2.51
C LYS A 392 6.41 5.99 -4.00
N LEU A 393 6.27 7.19 -4.56
CA LEU A 393 6.77 7.47 -5.90
C LEU A 393 8.29 7.27 -5.99
N TYR A 394 9.02 7.67 -4.96
CA TYR A 394 10.46 7.45 -4.88
C TYR A 394 10.84 5.96 -4.82
N GLU A 395 10.07 5.13 -4.11
CA GLU A 395 10.25 3.68 -4.13
C GLU A 395 10.06 3.11 -5.55
N CYS A 396 9.07 3.60 -6.29
CA CYS A 396 8.76 3.17 -7.67
C CYS A 396 9.50 3.94 -8.77
N ARG A 397 10.56 4.68 -8.43
CA ARG A 397 11.28 5.57 -9.36
C ARG A 397 11.84 4.86 -10.59
N HIS A 398 12.28 3.61 -10.46
CA HIS A 398 12.82 2.86 -11.60
C HIS A 398 11.71 2.56 -12.62
N GLN A 399 10.55 2.12 -12.12
CA GLN A 399 9.38 1.87 -12.96
C GLN A 399 8.82 3.17 -13.55
N LEU A 400 8.88 4.28 -12.82
CA LEU A 400 8.44 5.60 -13.28
C LEU A 400 9.21 6.06 -14.52
N PHE A 401 10.54 5.90 -14.52
CA PHE A 401 11.39 6.32 -15.64
C PHE A 401 11.54 5.25 -16.73
N SER A 402 10.81 4.12 -16.63
CA SER A 402 10.79 3.10 -17.68
C SER A 402 9.80 3.45 -18.80
N ALA A 403 9.94 2.83 -19.98
CA ALA A 403 8.97 2.95 -21.08
C ALA A 403 7.55 2.58 -20.65
N SER A 404 7.41 1.53 -19.83
CA SER A 404 6.13 1.12 -19.22
C SER A 404 5.57 2.19 -18.27
N GLY A 405 6.43 2.91 -17.55
CA GLY A 405 6.05 4.04 -16.71
C GLY A 405 5.51 5.22 -17.53
N ILE A 406 6.14 5.55 -18.65
CA ILE A 406 5.66 6.58 -19.59
C ILE A 406 4.26 6.22 -20.12
N VAL A 407 4.05 4.95 -20.52
CA VAL A 407 2.72 4.44 -20.92
C VAL A 407 1.71 4.68 -19.79
N ALA A 408 2.06 4.32 -18.56
CA ALA A 408 1.18 4.50 -17.41
C ALA A 408 0.81 5.97 -17.21
N ILE A 409 1.77 6.90 -17.34
CA ILE A 409 1.51 8.34 -17.22
C ILE A 409 0.58 8.82 -18.33
N LEU A 410 0.91 8.54 -19.60
CA LEU A 410 0.14 9.01 -20.76
C LEU A 410 -1.31 8.52 -20.74
N VAL A 411 -1.49 7.21 -20.51
CA VAL A 411 -2.83 6.60 -20.45
C VAL A 411 -3.62 7.17 -19.26
N SER A 412 -2.97 7.42 -18.12
CA SER A 412 -3.64 7.99 -16.94
C SER A 412 -4.08 9.43 -17.16
N VAL A 413 -3.26 10.27 -17.82
CA VAL A 413 -3.63 11.65 -18.16
C VAL A 413 -4.78 11.67 -19.17
N ALA A 414 -4.72 10.84 -20.22
CA ALA A 414 -5.79 10.73 -21.21
C ALA A 414 -7.10 10.22 -20.59
N ALA A 415 -7.03 9.20 -19.73
CA ALA A 415 -8.18 8.69 -19.01
C ALA A 415 -8.76 9.71 -18.03
N ALA A 416 -7.92 10.52 -17.38
CA ALA A 416 -8.37 11.60 -16.50
C ALA A 416 -9.13 12.68 -17.28
N ALA A 417 -8.59 13.15 -18.40
CA ALA A 417 -9.28 14.11 -19.27
C ALA A 417 -10.61 13.53 -19.76
N GLY A 418 -10.59 12.30 -20.29
CA GLY A 418 -11.80 11.60 -20.72
C GLY A 418 -12.84 11.50 -19.61
N ASN A 419 -12.47 11.08 -18.41
CA ASN A 419 -13.41 11.01 -17.30
C ASN A 419 -13.96 12.38 -16.89
N VAL A 420 -13.10 13.40 -16.74
CA VAL A 420 -13.52 14.73 -16.28
C VAL A 420 -14.54 15.34 -17.23
N PHE A 421 -14.23 15.40 -18.53
CA PHE A 421 -15.09 16.07 -19.50
C PHE A 421 -16.26 15.18 -19.93
N LEU A 422 -16.01 13.91 -20.28
CA LEU A 422 -17.07 13.04 -20.79
C LEU A 422 -18.07 12.64 -19.71
N ALA A 423 -17.63 12.36 -18.48
CA ALA A 423 -18.56 11.97 -17.42
C ALA A 423 -19.44 13.14 -16.96
N ALA A 424 -18.87 14.35 -16.90
CA ALA A 424 -19.65 15.55 -16.58
C ALA A 424 -20.65 15.88 -17.69
N TYR A 425 -20.22 15.82 -18.96
CA TYR A 425 -21.09 16.04 -20.11
C TYR A 425 -22.23 15.03 -20.20
N LEU A 426 -21.93 13.73 -20.02
CA LEU A 426 -22.96 12.69 -19.99
C LEU A 426 -23.95 12.91 -18.83
N GLY A 427 -23.48 13.43 -17.70
CA GLY A 427 -24.34 13.82 -16.58
C GLY A 427 -25.33 14.92 -16.98
N SER A 428 -24.83 16.00 -17.58
CA SER A 428 -25.67 17.12 -18.05
C SER A 428 -26.67 16.67 -19.13
N LEU A 429 -26.23 15.84 -20.09
CA LEU A 429 -27.11 15.27 -21.14
C LEU A 429 -28.25 14.40 -20.59
N MET A 430 -28.05 13.73 -19.46
CA MET A 430 -29.08 12.91 -18.81
C MET A 430 -29.99 13.71 -17.86
N GLY A 431 -29.87 15.04 -17.86
CA GLY A 431 -30.72 15.95 -17.11
C GLY A 431 -30.30 16.11 -15.65
N LEU A 432 -29.04 15.86 -15.30
CA LEU A 432 -28.51 16.24 -14.00
C LEU A 432 -28.27 17.76 -13.95
N GLU A 433 -28.54 18.35 -12.80
CA GLU A 433 -28.16 19.74 -12.52
C GLU A 433 -26.63 19.88 -12.53
N SER A 434 -26.15 21.10 -12.79
CA SER A 434 -24.71 21.36 -12.96
C SER A 434 -23.85 20.89 -11.77
N PRO A 435 -24.25 21.10 -10.50
CA PRO A 435 -23.49 20.60 -9.35
C PRO A 435 -23.36 19.07 -9.30
N GLU A 436 -24.41 18.34 -9.67
CA GLU A 436 -24.49 16.87 -9.70
C GLU A 436 -23.65 16.30 -10.85
N ALA A 437 -23.70 16.93 -12.02
CA ALA A 437 -22.87 16.58 -13.16
C ALA A 437 -21.37 16.79 -12.87
N LEU A 438 -21.01 17.89 -12.20
CA LEU A 438 -19.63 18.12 -11.74
C LEU A 438 -19.14 17.06 -10.76
N ALA A 439 -20.03 16.51 -9.92
CA ALA A 439 -19.66 15.43 -9.00
C ALA A 439 -19.19 14.16 -9.73
N LEU A 440 -19.68 13.91 -10.95
CA LEU A 440 -19.22 12.80 -11.79
C LEU A 440 -17.79 13.00 -12.31
N ALA A 441 -17.34 14.25 -12.49
CA ALA A 441 -15.98 14.55 -12.95
C ALA A 441 -14.91 14.08 -11.94
N ALA A 442 -15.18 14.24 -10.64
CA ALA A 442 -14.23 13.91 -9.57
C ALA A 442 -14.34 12.46 -9.04
N ARG A 443 -15.31 11.67 -9.51
CA ARG A 443 -15.70 10.36 -8.93
C ARG A 443 -14.60 9.30 -8.81
N MET A 444 -13.54 9.38 -9.62
CA MET A 444 -12.40 8.44 -9.61
C MET A 444 -11.13 9.04 -8.99
N THR A 445 -11.22 10.24 -8.43
CA THR A 445 -10.12 10.92 -7.74
C THR A 445 -10.02 10.43 -6.30
N THR A 446 -8.94 10.77 -5.58
CA THR A 446 -8.84 10.49 -4.13
C THR A 446 -9.53 11.57 -3.30
N LEU A 447 -10.15 11.20 -2.17
CA LEU A 447 -11.05 12.07 -1.41
C LEU A 447 -10.40 13.36 -0.90
N ALA A 448 -9.09 13.28 -0.56
CA ALA A 448 -8.24 14.42 -0.21
C ALA A 448 -8.36 15.58 -1.20
N LEU A 449 -8.44 15.21 -2.47
CA LEU A 449 -8.29 16.09 -3.61
C LEU A 449 -9.66 16.47 -4.18
N ALA A 450 -10.57 15.51 -4.20
CA ALA A 450 -11.90 15.69 -4.75
C ALA A 450 -12.74 16.72 -3.97
N ILE A 451 -12.76 16.64 -2.62
CA ILE A 451 -13.61 17.54 -1.83
C ILE A 451 -13.22 19.01 -2.02
N PRO A 452 -11.94 19.41 -1.86
CA PRO A 452 -11.55 20.81 -2.04
C PRO A 452 -11.78 21.31 -3.47
N VAL A 453 -11.48 20.48 -4.48
CA VAL A 453 -11.63 20.90 -5.88
C VAL A 453 -13.11 21.04 -6.26
N MET A 454 -14.00 20.16 -5.77
CA MET A 454 -15.44 20.25 -5.99
C MET A 454 -16.04 21.50 -5.34
N LYS A 455 -15.63 21.83 -4.11
CA LYS A 455 -16.04 23.08 -3.46
C LYS A 455 -15.61 24.31 -4.27
N ASN A 456 -14.42 24.28 -4.87
CA ASN A 456 -13.90 25.40 -5.68
C ASN A 456 -14.62 25.58 -7.04
N VAL A 457 -15.28 24.54 -7.56
CA VAL A 457 -16.05 24.63 -8.82
C VAL A 457 -17.56 24.69 -8.59
N GLY A 458 -18.03 24.68 -7.34
CA GLY A 458 -19.46 24.66 -7.02
C GLY A 458 -20.15 23.31 -7.22
N GLY A 459 -19.38 22.22 -7.29
CA GLY A 459 -19.91 20.86 -7.45
C GLY A 459 -20.51 20.29 -6.14
N ASN A 460 -21.38 19.29 -6.27
CA ASN A 460 -21.98 18.61 -5.13
C ASN A 460 -20.95 17.68 -4.45
N ALA A 461 -20.26 18.21 -3.43
CA ALA A 461 -19.21 17.49 -2.69
C ALA A 461 -19.74 16.24 -1.98
N SER A 462 -20.99 16.29 -1.48
CA SER A 462 -21.66 15.17 -0.82
C SER A 462 -21.87 14.00 -1.77
N LEU A 463 -22.41 14.28 -2.96
CA LEU A 463 -22.56 13.28 -4.01
C LEU A 463 -21.22 12.72 -4.45
N THR A 464 -20.22 13.59 -4.58
CA THR A 464 -18.85 13.20 -4.94
C THR A 464 -18.28 12.17 -3.96
N VAL A 465 -18.42 12.41 -2.66
CA VAL A 465 -17.96 11.48 -1.60
C VAL A 465 -18.61 10.10 -1.76
N VAL A 466 -19.94 10.07 -1.94
CA VAL A 466 -20.70 8.82 -2.10
C VAL A 466 -20.24 8.05 -3.33
N LEU A 467 -20.12 8.72 -4.48
CA LEU A 467 -19.67 8.14 -5.74
C LEU A 467 -18.26 7.55 -5.62
N MET A 468 -17.35 8.27 -4.99
CA MET A 468 -15.96 7.84 -4.82
C MET A 468 -15.82 6.61 -3.95
N ILE A 469 -16.53 6.55 -2.82
CA ILE A 469 -16.47 5.40 -1.92
C ILE A 469 -17.12 4.18 -2.58
N THR A 470 -18.22 4.39 -3.31
CA THR A 470 -18.86 3.34 -4.12
C THR A 470 -17.91 2.82 -5.18
N ASN A 471 -17.15 3.69 -5.86
CA ASN A 471 -16.15 3.30 -6.85
C ASN A 471 -14.99 2.50 -6.23
N GLY A 472 -14.50 2.92 -5.06
CA GLY A 472 -13.47 2.17 -4.32
C GLY A 472 -13.91 0.76 -3.93
N ILE A 473 -15.17 0.60 -3.51
CA ILE A 473 -15.77 -0.70 -3.18
C ILE A 473 -15.94 -1.55 -4.45
N LEU A 474 -16.46 -0.95 -5.53
CA LEU A 474 -16.61 -1.62 -6.82
C LEU A 474 -15.26 -2.14 -7.32
N GLY A 475 -14.18 -1.36 -7.13
CA GLY A 475 -12.83 -1.77 -7.48
C GLY A 475 -12.35 -3.00 -6.70
N GLN A 476 -12.67 -3.13 -5.41
CA GLN A 476 -12.36 -4.35 -4.66
C GLN A 476 -13.15 -5.56 -5.15
N LEU A 477 -14.39 -5.37 -5.62
CA LEU A 477 -15.23 -6.45 -6.12
C LEU A 477 -14.81 -6.93 -7.52
N MET A 478 -14.37 -6.02 -8.40
CA MET A 478 -13.93 -6.35 -9.76
C MET A 478 -12.52 -6.97 -9.80
N TYR A 479 -11.70 -6.70 -8.79
CA TYR A 479 -10.32 -7.12 -8.69
C TYR A 479 -10.07 -8.64 -8.89
N PRO A 480 -10.75 -9.58 -8.20
CA PRO A 480 -10.43 -11.00 -8.28
C PRO A 480 -10.68 -11.59 -9.66
N LYS A 481 -11.64 -11.02 -10.40
CA LYS A 481 -11.99 -11.47 -11.76
C LYS A 481 -10.98 -10.97 -12.79
N SER A 482 -10.52 -9.72 -12.67
CA SER A 482 -9.53 -9.14 -13.60
C SER A 482 -8.18 -9.87 -13.53
N LEU A 483 -7.72 -10.22 -12.33
CA LEU A 483 -6.43 -10.91 -12.16
C LEU A 483 -6.46 -12.42 -12.43
N ASN A 484 -7.58 -13.10 -12.18
CA ASN A 484 -7.73 -14.49 -12.60
C ASN A 484 -7.68 -14.62 -14.12
N GLY A 485 -8.18 -13.63 -14.87
CA GLY A 485 -8.01 -13.57 -16.33
C GLY A 485 -6.54 -13.48 -16.76
N THR A 486 -5.68 -12.83 -15.98
CA THR A 486 -4.23 -12.70 -16.27
C THR A 486 -3.37 -13.84 -15.71
N ARG A 487 -3.88 -14.65 -14.77
CA ARG A 487 -3.14 -15.75 -14.13
C ARG A 487 -3.16 -17.03 -14.96
N THR A 488 -4.14 -17.20 -15.84
CA THR A 488 -4.27 -18.39 -16.69
C THR A 488 -3.11 -18.57 -17.67
N ASP A 489 -2.35 -17.51 -18.00
CA ASP A 489 -1.20 -17.61 -18.90
C ASP A 489 0.11 -18.09 -18.24
N ASN A 490 0.19 -18.17 -16.90
CA ASN A 490 1.46 -18.42 -16.19
C ASN A 490 1.55 -19.78 -15.46
N ILE A 491 0.58 -20.69 -15.61
CA ILE A 491 0.57 -21.99 -14.89
C ILE A 491 1.46 -23.07 -15.57
N HIS A 492 2.15 -22.78 -16.67
CA HIS A 492 3.05 -23.75 -17.32
C HIS A 492 4.54 -23.68 -16.96
N ARG A 493 4.98 -22.87 -15.98
CA ARG A 493 6.39 -22.87 -15.55
C ARG A 493 6.55 -23.21 -14.07
N HIS A 494 7.02 -24.44 -13.85
CA HIS A 494 7.38 -25.09 -12.58
C HIS A 494 7.82 -24.13 -11.45
N ARG A 495 7.22 -24.30 -10.26
CA ARG A 495 7.88 -23.94 -8.99
C ARG A 495 7.68 -25.09 -7.99
N ASN A 496 8.75 -25.84 -7.76
CA ASN A 496 8.84 -26.83 -6.69
C ASN A 496 8.74 -26.10 -5.35
N ALA A 497 7.86 -26.60 -4.48
CA ALA A 497 7.65 -26.10 -3.14
C ALA A 497 8.83 -26.50 -2.24
N SER A 498 9.54 -25.53 -1.67
CA SER A 498 10.34 -25.75 -0.48
C SER A 498 9.54 -25.30 0.75
N THR A 499 9.25 -26.28 1.58
CA THR A 499 8.57 -26.19 2.86
C THR A 499 9.46 -25.50 3.88
N HIS A 500 9.14 -24.29 4.32
CA HIS A 500 9.44 -23.82 5.69
C HIS A 500 8.45 -22.70 6.05
N SER A 501 7.56 -23.01 7.00
CA SER A 501 6.62 -22.09 7.64
C SER A 501 7.18 -21.73 9.01
N PHE A 502 7.30 -20.43 9.32
CA PHE A 502 6.82 -19.77 10.54
C PHE A 502 7.30 -18.31 10.61
N GLY A 503 6.38 -17.39 10.92
CA GLY A 503 6.69 -16.10 11.57
C GLY A 503 6.90 -14.88 10.67
N SER A 504 6.19 -13.79 11.01
CA SER A 504 6.33 -12.43 10.47
C SER A 504 5.81 -12.18 9.04
N ALA A 505 4.68 -11.48 8.96
CA ALA A 505 4.33 -10.69 7.77
C ALA A 505 5.22 -9.44 7.75
N GLU A 506 6.50 -9.65 7.47
CA GLU A 506 7.43 -8.61 7.05
C GLU A 506 7.21 -8.36 5.55
N THR A 507 7.09 -7.09 5.18
CA THR A 507 7.16 -6.65 3.80
C THR A 507 8.61 -6.79 3.34
N ILE A 508 9.01 -8.02 3.02
CA ILE A 508 10.31 -8.30 2.40
C ILE A 508 10.17 -7.97 0.92
N VAL A 509 10.55 -6.74 0.56
CA VAL A 509 11.03 -6.49 -0.81
C VAL A 509 12.42 -7.11 -0.88
N PRO A 510 12.74 -7.98 -1.85
CA PRO A 510 14.10 -8.47 -1.98
C PRO A 510 15.01 -7.29 -2.32
N SER A 511 15.85 -6.93 -1.36
CA SER A 511 17.10 -6.21 -1.60
C SER A 511 17.93 -7.05 -2.56
N ALA A 512 18.19 -6.50 -3.74
CA ALA A 512 19.10 -7.06 -4.72
C ALA A 512 20.47 -7.28 -4.06
N THR A 513 20.72 -8.51 -3.65
CA THR A 513 22.05 -8.99 -3.34
C THR A 513 22.48 -9.77 -4.57
N GLU A 514 23.56 -9.32 -5.17
CA GLU A 514 24.17 -9.83 -6.39
C GLU A 514 24.24 -11.37 -6.39
N SER A 515 23.47 -11.99 -7.29
CA SER A 515 23.78 -13.30 -7.81
C SER A 515 24.29 -13.09 -9.24
N HIS A 516 25.59 -13.24 -9.42
CA HIS A 516 26.24 -13.34 -10.73
C HIS A 516 25.54 -14.40 -11.58
N GLY A 517 24.84 -13.96 -12.62
CA GLY A 517 24.13 -14.79 -13.58
C GLY A 517 23.31 -13.93 -14.52
N THR A 518 23.94 -13.44 -15.60
CA THR A 518 23.35 -12.86 -16.83
C THR A 518 21.97 -12.21 -16.68
N LEU A 519 21.98 -10.90 -16.39
CA LEU A 519 20.81 -10.02 -16.37
C LEU A 519 20.30 -9.75 -17.79
N ASP A 520 19.30 -10.53 -18.23
CA ASP A 520 18.27 -9.98 -19.11
C ASP A 520 17.21 -9.37 -18.20
N GLU A 521 17.06 -8.04 -18.21
CA GLU A 521 15.93 -7.35 -17.62
C GLU A 521 14.64 -7.86 -18.27
N GLU A 522 13.96 -8.80 -17.63
CA GLU A 522 12.70 -9.35 -18.11
C GLU A 522 11.63 -8.24 -18.12
N SER A 523 11.43 -7.61 -19.29
CA SER A 523 10.46 -6.54 -19.50
C SER A 523 9.07 -6.97 -19.04
N ASP A 524 8.43 -6.18 -18.18
CA ASP A 524 7.09 -6.50 -17.68
C ASP A 524 6.09 -6.68 -18.82
N SER A 525 5.30 -7.75 -18.74
CA SER A 525 4.33 -8.07 -19.79
C SER A 525 3.25 -6.99 -19.92
N SER A 526 2.78 -6.77 -21.14
CA SER A 526 1.74 -5.77 -21.44
C SER A 526 0.48 -5.96 -20.59
N ASN A 527 0.08 -7.21 -20.32
CA ASN A 527 -1.05 -7.51 -19.44
C ASN A 527 -0.79 -7.04 -17.99
N THR A 528 0.44 -7.17 -17.47
CA THR A 528 0.81 -6.74 -16.12
C THR A 528 0.75 -5.22 -15.99
N VAL A 529 1.26 -4.50 -16.99
CA VAL A 529 1.24 -3.04 -17.04
C VAL A 529 -0.19 -2.53 -17.18
N ALA A 530 -0.96 -3.08 -18.13
CA ALA A 530 -2.35 -2.71 -18.35
C ALA A 530 -3.25 -3.00 -17.13
N ALA A 531 -3.07 -4.15 -16.47
CA ALA A 531 -3.77 -4.47 -15.23
C ALA A 531 -3.42 -3.46 -14.12
N GLY A 532 -2.14 -3.12 -13.97
CA GLY A 532 -1.71 -2.09 -13.02
C GLY A 532 -2.38 -0.75 -13.29
N ILE A 533 -2.33 -0.27 -14.54
CA ILE A 533 -2.93 1.00 -14.95
C ILE A 533 -4.44 1.02 -14.69
N ALA A 534 -5.16 -0.02 -15.12
CA ALA A 534 -6.61 -0.13 -14.94
C ALA A 534 -7.00 -0.18 -13.46
N ILE A 535 -6.26 -0.94 -12.64
CA ILE A 535 -6.51 -1.02 -11.19
C ILE A 535 -6.18 0.29 -10.49
N GLY A 536 -5.10 0.98 -10.89
CA GLY A 536 -4.69 2.27 -10.32
C GLY A 536 -5.73 3.37 -10.58
N ILE A 537 -6.21 3.47 -11.82
CA ILE A 537 -7.22 4.47 -12.21
C ILE A 537 -8.56 4.18 -11.54
N ASN A 538 -9.06 2.94 -11.66
CA ASN A 538 -10.43 2.65 -11.24
C ASN A 538 -10.56 2.22 -9.78
N GLY A 539 -9.60 1.45 -9.27
CA GLY A 539 -9.59 0.97 -7.88
C GLY A 539 -8.99 1.95 -6.88
N ALA A 540 -8.33 3.01 -7.36
CA ALA A 540 -7.68 4.04 -6.56
C ALA A 540 -6.83 3.44 -5.40
N ALA A 541 -6.79 4.12 -4.25
CA ALA A 541 -5.91 3.77 -3.13
C ALA A 541 -6.12 2.34 -2.64
N MET A 542 -7.37 1.90 -2.72
CA MET A 542 -7.85 0.64 -2.21
C MET A 542 -7.44 -0.53 -3.12
N GLY A 543 -7.47 -0.33 -4.45
CA GLY A 543 -6.94 -1.28 -5.42
C GLY A 543 -5.41 -1.40 -5.37
N VAL A 544 -4.72 -0.27 -5.23
CA VAL A 544 -3.26 -0.23 -5.09
C VAL A 544 -2.81 -0.96 -3.82
N ALA A 545 -3.44 -0.69 -2.67
CA ALA A 545 -3.12 -1.35 -1.41
C ALA A 545 -3.30 -2.87 -1.48
N TYR A 546 -4.32 -3.34 -2.22
CA TYR A 546 -4.51 -4.77 -2.42
C TYR A 546 -3.34 -5.38 -3.22
N LEU A 547 -2.92 -4.75 -4.33
CA LEU A 547 -1.80 -5.25 -5.15
C LEU A 547 -0.51 -5.35 -4.35
N TYR A 548 -0.26 -4.40 -3.44
CA TYR A 548 0.85 -4.48 -2.48
C TYR A 548 0.68 -5.62 -1.47
N GLU A 549 -0.53 -5.83 -0.92
CA GLU A 549 -0.81 -6.94 0.01
C GLU A 549 -0.57 -8.31 -0.63
N HIS A 550 -0.66 -8.41 -1.96
CA HIS A 550 -0.47 -9.65 -2.72
C HIS A 550 0.84 -9.69 -3.52
N GLU A 551 1.76 -8.75 -3.26
CA GLU A 551 3.09 -8.70 -3.90
C GLU A 551 3.03 -8.79 -5.44
N SER A 552 2.01 -8.17 -6.04
CA SER A 552 1.82 -8.22 -7.49
C SER A 552 2.83 -7.33 -8.22
N ARG A 553 3.39 -7.82 -9.33
CA ARG A 553 4.22 -7.02 -10.24
C ARG A 553 3.48 -5.81 -10.84
N SER A 554 2.14 -5.81 -10.82
CA SER A 554 1.33 -4.67 -11.26
C SER A 554 1.26 -3.52 -10.24
N ALA A 555 1.69 -3.72 -8.98
CA ALA A 555 1.54 -2.73 -7.90
C ALA A 555 2.22 -1.38 -8.18
N PRO A 556 3.45 -1.32 -8.73
CA PRO A 556 4.11 -0.05 -9.05
C PRO A 556 3.35 0.75 -10.11
N TYR A 557 2.88 0.09 -11.17
CA TYR A 557 2.10 0.73 -12.23
C TYR A 557 0.75 1.22 -11.73
N ALA A 558 0.10 0.47 -10.83
CA ALA A 558 -1.14 0.93 -10.21
C ALA A 558 -0.93 2.17 -9.33
N THR A 559 0.15 2.20 -8.55
CA THR A 559 0.51 3.37 -7.72
C THR A 559 0.77 4.59 -8.57
N LEU A 560 1.55 4.42 -9.64
CA LEU A 560 1.86 5.48 -10.59
C LEU A 560 0.60 6.01 -11.28
N SER A 561 -0.24 5.11 -11.80
CA SER A 561 -1.48 5.48 -12.47
C SER A 561 -2.48 6.14 -11.55
N MET A 562 -2.68 5.63 -10.33
CA MET A 562 -3.54 6.28 -9.34
C MET A 562 -3.08 7.71 -9.06
N THR A 563 -1.77 7.89 -8.84
CA THR A 563 -1.20 9.21 -8.53
C THR A 563 -1.39 10.16 -9.70
N THR A 564 -0.96 9.74 -10.88
CA THR A 564 -1.00 10.57 -12.10
C THR A 564 -2.43 10.93 -12.47
N TYR A 565 -3.34 9.95 -12.43
CA TYR A 565 -4.75 10.17 -12.70
C TYR A 565 -5.37 11.16 -11.72
N GLY A 566 -5.11 10.98 -10.42
CA GLY A 566 -5.62 11.87 -9.38
C GLY A 566 -5.13 13.30 -9.53
N VAL A 567 -3.82 13.50 -9.77
CA VAL A 567 -3.23 14.82 -10.01
C VAL A 567 -3.79 15.46 -11.28
N ALA A 568 -3.82 14.73 -12.39
CA ALA A 568 -4.35 15.22 -13.66
C ALA A 568 -5.83 15.62 -13.53
N THR A 569 -6.64 14.84 -12.81
CA THR A 569 -8.05 15.15 -12.58
C THR A 569 -8.22 16.45 -11.80
N VAL A 570 -7.44 16.68 -10.74
CA VAL A 570 -7.47 17.95 -9.99
C VAL A 570 -7.10 19.13 -10.88
N VAL A 571 -6.08 18.96 -11.74
CA VAL A 571 -5.67 20.01 -12.67
C VAL A 571 -6.78 20.32 -13.66
N PHE A 572 -7.39 19.30 -14.28
CA PHE A 572 -8.46 19.50 -15.25
C PHE A 572 -9.72 20.13 -14.66
N ILE A 573 -10.05 19.83 -13.40
CA ILE A 573 -11.21 20.41 -12.74
C ILE A 573 -10.92 21.82 -12.18
N GLY A 574 -9.76 21.99 -11.55
CA GLY A 574 -9.49 23.13 -10.67
C GLY A 574 -8.68 24.26 -11.30
N VAL A 575 -8.02 24.05 -12.44
CA VAL A 575 -7.03 24.99 -13.00
C VAL A 575 -7.48 25.52 -14.37
N HIS A 576 -7.25 26.81 -14.61
CA HIS A 576 -7.51 27.47 -15.90
C HIS A 576 -6.51 26.98 -16.98
N PRO A 577 -6.91 26.77 -18.25
CA PRO A 577 -8.24 27.00 -18.86
C PRO A 577 -9.21 25.82 -18.73
N PHE A 578 -8.77 24.67 -18.21
CA PHE A 578 -9.56 23.45 -18.18
C PHE A 578 -10.82 23.56 -17.32
N LYS A 579 -10.74 24.27 -16.19
CA LYS A 579 -11.88 24.59 -15.33
C LYS A 579 -13.01 25.29 -16.11
N GLU A 580 -12.67 26.28 -16.94
CA GLU A 580 -13.67 27.02 -17.72
C GLU A 580 -14.30 26.15 -18.80
N ALA A 581 -13.48 25.35 -19.49
CA ALA A 581 -13.97 24.39 -20.47
C ALA A 581 -14.95 23.38 -19.81
N LEU A 582 -14.62 22.87 -18.62
CA LEU A 582 -15.50 21.96 -17.88
C LEU A 582 -16.82 22.63 -17.49
N LEU A 583 -16.76 23.86 -16.95
CA LEU A 583 -17.97 24.60 -16.55
C LEU A 583 -18.83 24.98 -17.75
N SER A 584 -18.24 25.23 -18.92
CA SER A 584 -19.00 25.53 -20.14
C SER A 584 -19.73 24.31 -20.72
N LEU A 585 -19.30 23.11 -20.34
CA LEU A 585 -19.81 21.84 -20.86
C LEU A 585 -21.03 21.32 -20.08
N VAL A 586 -21.27 21.85 -18.88
CA VAL A 586 -22.17 21.28 -17.87
C VAL A 586 -23.38 22.17 -17.62
#